data_AF-A0A0L7R913-F1
#
_entry.id   AF-A0A0L7R913-F1
#
_cell.length_a   1.000
_cell.length_b   1.000
_cell.length_c   1.000
_cell.angle_alpha   90.00
_cell.angle_beta   90.00
_cell.angle_gamma   90.00
#
_symmetry.space_group_name_H-M   'P 1'
#
loop_
_entity.id
_entity.type
_entity.pdbx_description
1 polymer ?
#
loop_
_entity_poly.entity_id
_entity_poly.type
_entity_poly.pdbx_seq_one_letter_code
_entity_poly.pdbx_strand_id
1 'polypeptide(L)'
;MLERSKRWQYFQCTERTCSQVIMSLISTLRDSIIKILDTEVIVNKLRSGCPDKVACWNELKVLAITRSAVIVYSYAMLATLLRIQFNVMGGHAYKDIQNSTGTTTDNVTQTKYMSISRNFIYDGIKELSLLIKDKVAEITASISLKDELTLRDIEEIYWALTSSMSTDSSRDPLKNLAEYMLNQTSEEHNSHILLKLVDETLDLLESEEVQNLTQSNVRKGFSLLMDRIALFFDGLPTIENSKVTQNGISVPGTSNQNNIKDESCLFTNINKVSMPMAKIIPIINGQIPDKQTSKDFQNDLLQYLVTNSELKTLGANVYEAFSF
;
A
#
# COMPACT_ATOMS: atom_id res chain seq x y z
N MET A 1 -5.09 37.18 -16.48
CA MET A 1 -3.84 36.88 -15.73
C MET A 1 -4.09 36.78 -14.22
N LEU A 2 -4.82 37.73 -13.62
CA LEU A 2 -5.16 37.73 -12.18
C LEU A 2 -6.05 36.54 -11.76
N GLU A 3 -7.08 36.20 -12.53
CA GLU A 3 -7.99 35.08 -12.25
C GLU A 3 -7.27 33.73 -12.27
N ARG A 4 -6.42 33.51 -13.28
CA ARG A 4 -5.56 32.30 -13.36
C ARG A 4 -4.65 32.17 -12.15
N SER A 5 -4.11 33.28 -11.64
CA SER A 5 -3.27 33.29 -10.44
C SER A 5 -4.07 32.96 -9.17
N LYS A 6 -5.27 33.54 -9.00
CA LYS A 6 -6.17 33.23 -7.88
C LYS A 6 -6.59 31.76 -7.89
N ARG A 7 -7.02 31.24 -9.05
CA ARG A 7 -7.40 29.83 -9.20
C ARG A 7 -6.26 28.88 -8.82
N TRP A 8 -5.05 29.19 -9.26
CA TRP A 8 -3.85 28.42 -8.90
C TRP A 8 -3.58 28.45 -7.38
N GLN A 9 -3.75 29.58 -6.72
CA GLN A 9 -3.59 29.67 -5.26
C GLN A 9 -4.61 28.81 -4.50
N TYR A 10 -5.88 28.80 -4.94
CA TYR A 10 -6.91 27.94 -4.35
C TYR A 10 -6.58 26.46 -4.54
N PHE A 11 -6.19 26.06 -5.75
CA PHE A 11 -5.73 24.70 -6.04
C PHE A 11 -4.57 24.28 -5.11
N GLN A 12 -3.57 25.14 -4.92
CA GLN A 12 -2.44 24.85 -4.03
C GLN A 12 -2.85 24.68 -2.56
N CYS A 13 -3.91 25.37 -2.13
CA CYS A 13 -4.49 25.16 -0.80
C CYS A 13 -5.17 23.79 -0.72
N THR A 14 -6.03 23.48 -1.69
CA THR A 14 -6.72 22.17 -1.82
C THR A 14 -5.74 21.01 -1.82
N GLU A 15 -4.64 21.11 -2.58
CA GLU A 15 -3.60 20.09 -2.66
C GLU A 15 -2.86 19.86 -1.34
N ARG A 16 -2.58 20.94 -0.60
CA ARG A 16 -1.96 20.84 0.73
C ARG A 16 -2.90 20.15 1.72
N THR A 17 -4.17 20.52 1.73
CA THR A 17 -5.19 19.90 2.58
C THR A 17 -5.40 18.44 2.22
N CYS A 18 -5.52 18.12 0.92
CA CYS A 18 -5.63 16.75 0.41
C CYS A 18 -4.46 15.89 0.90
N SER A 19 -3.23 16.38 0.77
CA SER A 19 -2.02 15.67 1.22
C SER A 19 -2.04 15.38 2.74
N GLN A 20 -2.49 16.34 3.56
CA GLN A 20 -2.66 16.15 5.01
C GLN A 20 -3.72 15.11 5.34
N VAL A 21 -4.83 15.12 4.61
CA VAL A 21 -5.94 14.17 4.83
C VAL A 21 -5.58 12.77 4.37
N ILE A 22 -4.82 12.62 3.27
CA ILE A 22 -4.24 11.33 2.85
C ILE A 22 -3.41 10.73 3.99
N MET A 23 -2.49 11.50 4.59
CA MET A 23 -1.67 11.02 5.72
C MET A 23 -2.52 10.59 6.92
N SER A 24 -3.57 11.35 7.26
CA SER A 24 -4.46 11.06 8.38
C SER A 24 -5.33 9.82 8.15
N LEU A 25 -6.00 9.74 7.00
CA LEU A 25 -6.93 8.65 6.68
C LEU A 25 -6.21 7.34 6.37
N ILE A 26 -4.99 7.38 5.80
CA ILE A 26 -4.17 6.19 5.63
C ILE A 26 -3.81 5.55 6.99
N SER A 27 -3.57 6.35 8.03
CA SER A 27 -3.36 5.81 9.38
C SER A 27 -4.61 5.07 9.90
N THR A 28 -5.80 5.64 9.66
CA THR A 28 -7.07 4.99 10.04
C THR A 28 -7.31 3.70 9.22
N LEU A 29 -7.01 3.74 7.92
CA LEU A 29 -7.11 2.58 7.03
C LEU A 29 -6.18 1.45 7.48
N ARG A 30 -4.94 1.78 7.85
CA ARG A 30 -3.97 0.83 8.41
C ARG A 30 -4.55 0.09 9.61
N ASP A 31 -5.11 0.83 10.57
CA ASP A 31 -5.65 0.22 11.79
C ASP A 31 -6.86 -0.69 11.47
N SER A 32 -7.69 -0.31 10.50
CA SER A 32 -8.77 -1.15 9.97
C SER A 32 -8.23 -2.47 9.40
N ILE A 33 -7.18 -2.40 8.57
CA ILE A 33 -6.53 -3.56 7.95
C ILE A 33 -5.89 -4.46 9.01
N ILE A 34 -5.17 -3.88 9.97
CA ILE A 34 -4.52 -4.61 11.07
C ILE A 34 -5.53 -5.42 11.86
N LYS A 35 -6.71 -4.84 12.12
CA LYS A 35 -7.81 -5.50 12.82
C LYS A 35 -8.46 -6.61 12.01
N ILE A 36 -8.60 -6.45 10.70
CA ILE A 36 -9.21 -7.46 9.80
C ILE A 36 -8.23 -8.62 9.57
N LEU A 37 -6.94 -8.32 9.41
CA LEU A 37 -5.87 -9.26 9.12
C LEU A 37 -4.92 -9.33 10.33
N ASP A 38 -5.45 -9.79 11.46
CA ASP A 38 -4.73 -9.88 12.73
C ASP A 38 -3.77 -11.07 12.75
N THR A 39 -2.49 -10.78 12.57
CA THR A 39 -1.41 -11.75 12.62
C THR A 39 -0.91 -12.02 14.04
N GLU A 40 -1.09 -11.07 14.97
CA GLU A 40 -0.64 -11.19 16.36
C GLU A 40 -1.36 -12.33 17.07
N VAL A 41 -2.64 -12.56 16.78
CA VAL A 41 -3.37 -13.71 17.33
C VAL A 41 -2.68 -15.03 17.00
N ILE A 42 -2.20 -15.21 15.76
CA ILE A 42 -1.51 -16.43 15.34
C ILE A 42 -0.10 -16.50 15.91
N VAL A 43 0.64 -15.38 15.88
CA VAL A 43 1.99 -15.30 16.46
C VAL A 43 1.97 -15.64 17.95
N ASN A 44 0.99 -15.13 18.69
CA ASN A 44 0.84 -15.43 20.11
C ASN A 44 0.46 -16.89 20.36
N LYS A 45 -0.42 -17.49 19.54
CA LYS A 45 -0.71 -18.95 19.57
C LYS A 45 0.55 -19.79 19.31
N LEU A 46 1.38 -19.39 18.36
CA LEU A 46 2.65 -20.07 18.06
C LEU A 46 3.64 -19.97 19.23
N ARG A 47 3.67 -18.82 19.92
CA ARG A 47 4.54 -18.56 21.07
C ARG A 47 4.10 -19.30 22.34
N SER A 48 2.81 -19.34 22.63
CA SER A 48 2.26 -20.05 23.81
C SER A 48 2.21 -21.57 23.63
N GLY A 49 2.44 -22.04 22.41
CA GLY A 49 2.33 -23.44 22.03
C GLY A 49 0.94 -23.77 21.51
N CYS A 50 0.88 -24.21 20.25
CA CYS A 50 -0.33 -24.73 19.64
C CYS A 50 -0.18 -26.22 19.28
N PRO A 51 -1.28 -27.00 19.31
CA PRO A 51 -1.25 -28.43 19.00
C PRO A 51 -0.87 -28.69 17.54
N ASP A 52 -1.31 -27.84 16.60
CA ASP A 52 -0.93 -27.92 15.19
C ASP A 52 -0.12 -26.69 14.75
N LYS A 53 1.20 -26.77 14.98
CA LYS A 53 2.14 -25.71 14.58
C LYS A 53 2.19 -25.49 13.07
N VAL A 54 2.08 -26.56 12.29
CA VAL A 54 2.19 -26.49 10.83
C VAL A 54 1.00 -25.75 10.25
N ALA A 55 -0.22 -26.05 10.72
CA ALA A 55 -1.41 -25.31 10.33
C ALA A 55 -1.30 -23.81 10.68
N CYS A 56 -0.88 -23.47 11.90
CA CYS A 56 -0.70 -22.07 12.30
C CYS A 56 0.33 -21.32 11.44
N TRP A 57 1.45 -21.96 11.08
CA TRP A 57 2.43 -21.35 10.18
C TRP A 57 1.90 -21.17 8.76
N ASN A 58 1.11 -22.12 8.24
CA ASN A 58 0.47 -21.97 6.94
C ASN A 58 -0.60 -20.87 6.94
N GLU A 59 -1.35 -20.71 8.03
CA GLU A 59 -2.29 -19.60 8.20
C GLU A 59 -1.56 -18.26 8.25
N LEU A 60 -0.46 -18.17 9.02
CA LEU A 60 0.37 -16.97 9.11
C LEU A 60 1.01 -16.62 7.76
N LYS A 61 1.42 -17.63 6.96
CA LYS A 61 1.91 -17.45 5.59
C LYS A 61 0.93 -16.67 4.74
N VAL A 62 -0.32 -17.14 4.69
CA VAL A 62 -1.39 -16.51 3.91
C VAL A 62 -1.67 -15.11 4.44
N LEU A 63 -1.82 -14.93 5.76
CA LEU A 63 -2.14 -13.62 6.34
C LEU A 63 -1.02 -12.60 6.14
N ALA A 64 0.25 -12.95 6.31
CA ALA A 64 1.36 -12.01 6.15
C ALA A 64 1.45 -11.45 4.71
N ILE A 65 1.31 -12.32 3.71
CA ILE A 65 1.30 -11.93 2.29
C ILE A 65 0.03 -11.13 1.96
N THR A 66 -1.13 -11.58 2.46
CA THR A 66 -2.40 -10.85 2.29
C THR A 66 -2.32 -9.44 2.87
N ARG A 67 -1.80 -9.29 4.09
CA ARG A 67 -1.74 -8.01 4.81
C ARG A 67 -0.89 -6.98 4.09
N SER A 68 0.29 -7.38 3.61
CA SER A 68 1.16 -6.50 2.84
C SER A 68 0.57 -6.13 1.48
N ALA A 69 -0.05 -7.08 0.77
CA ALA A 69 -0.73 -6.81 -0.49
C ALA A 69 -1.93 -5.86 -0.32
N VAL A 70 -2.79 -6.09 0.68
CA VAL A 70 -3.94 -5.23 0.97
C VAL A 70 -3.48 -3.80 1.29
N ILE A 71 -2.38 -3.62 2.02
CA ILE A 71 -1.81 -2.29 2.27
C ILE A 71 -1.41 -1.59 0.96
N VAL A 72 -0.71 -2.29 0.07
CA VAL A 72 -0.30 -1.74 -1.24
C VAL A 72 -1.50 -1.27 -2.06
N TYR A 73 -2.49 -2.16 -2.25
CA TYR A 73 -3.70 -1.84 -3.02
C TYR A 73 -4.49 -0.71 -2.38
N SER A 74 -4.82 -0.84 -1.09
CA SER A 74 -5.72 0.08 -0.41
C SER A 74 -5.13 1.48 -0.26
N TYR A 75 -3.82 1.62 -0.05
CA TYR A 75 -3.19 2.95 0.03
C TYR A 75 -3.25 3.67 -1.33
N ALA A 76 -2.93 2.97 -2.43
CA ALA A 76 -2.98 3.54 -3.77
C ALA A 76 -4.42 3.93 -4.16
N MET A 77 -5.38 3.05 -3.86
CA MET A 77 -6.80 3.28 -4.04
C MET A 77 -7.29 4.51 -3.25
N LEU A 78 -7.04 4.57 -1.94
CA LEU A 78 -7.48 5.69 -1.09
C LEU A 78 -6.81 7.01 -1.50
N ALA A 79 -5.52 7.00 -1.81
CA ALA A 79 -4.82 8.20 -2.29
C ALA A 79 -5.44 8.72 -3.59
N THR A 80 -5.78 7.84 -4.53
CA THR A 80 -6.46 8.20 -5.78
C THR A 80 -7.84 8.79 -5.51
N LEU A 81 -8.66 8.13 -4.68
CA LEU A 81 -10.00 8.60 -4.30
C LEU A 81 -9.94 9.99 -3.68
N LEU A 82 -9.04 10.22 -2.72
CA LEU A 82 -8.92 11.51 -2.05
C LEU A 82 -8.44 12.60 -3.00
N ARG A 83 -7.52 12.29 -3.92
CA ARG A 83 -7.08 13.26 -4.94
C ARG A 83 -8.25 13.68 -5.84
N ILE A 84 -9.12 12.74 -6.22
CA ILE A 84 -10.32 13.04 -6.99
C ILE A 84 -11.30 13.84 -6.14
N GLN A 85 -11.69 13.35 -4.96
CA GLN A 85 -12.70 13.97 -4.11
C GLN A 85 -12.35 15.43 -3.77
N PHE A 86 -11.13 15.67 -3.29
CA PHE A 86 -10.70 17.04 -2.93
C PHE A 86 -10.71 17.99 -4.13
N ASN A 87 -10.30 17.53 -5.31
CA ASN A 87 -10.16 18.39 -6.47
C ASN A 87 -11.50 18.61 -7.20
N VAL A 88 -12.41 17.64 -7.22
CA VAL A 88 -13.81 17.83 -7.65
C VAL A 88 -14.49 18.87 -6.75
N MET A 89 -14.45 18.66 -5.43
CA MET A 89 -15.04 19.58 -4.45
C MET A 89 -14.41 20.97 -4.53
N GLY A 90 -13.08 21.03 -4.63
CA GLY A 90 -12.34 22.28 -4.76
C GLY A 90 -12.72 23.06 -6.03
N GLY A 91 -12.95 22.37 -7.14
CA GLY A 91 -13.39 22.97 -8.40
C GLY A 91 -14.76 23.63 -8.28
N HIS A 92 -15.76 22.90 -7.76
CA HIS A 92 -17.11 23.46 -7.53
C HIS A 92 -17.10 24.60 -6.52
N ALA A 93 -16.36 24.45 -5.41
CA ALA A 93 -16.21 25.51 -4.42
C ALA A 93 -15.61 26.79 -5.02
N TYR A 94 -14.63 26.67 -5.93
CA TYR A 94 -14.07 27.82 -6.64
C TYR A 94 -15.09 28.48 -7.57
N LYS A 95 -15.87 27.67 -8.31
CA LYS A 95 -16.92 28.16 -9.21
C LYS A 95 -18.04 28.89 -8.46
N ASP A 96 -18.44 28.38 -7.31
CA ASP A 96 -19.42 29.02 -6.42
C ASP A 96 -18.95 30.41 -5.96
N ILE A 97 -17.66 30.54 -5.60
CA ILE A 97 -17.04 31.81 -5.20
C ILE A 97 -17.05 32.81 -6.36
N GLN A 98 -16.74 32.37 -7.58
CA GLN A 98 -16.69 33.24 -8.75
C GLN A 98 -18.08 33.74 -9.17
N ASN A 99 -19.10 32.89 -9.10
CA ASN A 99 -20.44 33.21 -9.59
C ASN A 99 -21.25 34.09 -8.62
N SER A 100 -20.80 34.30 -7.37
CA SER A 100 -21.51 35.12 -6.37
C SER A 100 -22.99 34.75 -6.18
N THR A 101 -23.38 33.51 -6.52
CA THR A 101 -24.78 33.06 -6.59
C THR A 101 -25.39 32.72 -5.23
N GLY A 102 -24.63 32.80 -4.14
CA GLY A 102 -25.14 32.56 -2.78
C GLY A 102 -25.52 31.11 -2.47
N THR A 103 -25.51 30.22 -3.47
CA THR A 103 -25.59 28.76 -3.30
C THR A 103 -24.20 28.22 -3.00
N THR A 104 -23.61 28.62 -1.87
CA THR A 104 -22.42 27.94 -1.37
C THR A 104 -22.79 26.48 -1.17
N THR A 105 -22.07 25.53 -1.78
CA THR A 105 -22.16 24.12 -1.39
C THR A 105 -22.10 24.04 0.12
N ASP A 106 -23.21 23.72 0.78
CA ASP A 106 -23.32 23.91 2.22
C ASP A 106 -22.30 23.01 2.93
N ASN A 107 -21.79 23.47 4.08
CA ASN A 107 -20.76 22.72 4.82
C ASN A 107 -21.22 21.28 5.14
N VAL A 108 -22.54 21.06 5.20
CA VAL A 108 -23.15 19.74 5.38
C VAL A 108 -22.92 18.85 4.16
N THR A 109 -23.21 19.31 2.94
CA THR A 109 -22.97 18.58 1.69
C THR A 109 -21.48 18.30 1.51
N GLN A 110 -20.61 19.27 1.80
CA GLN A 110 -19.17 19.07 1.76
C GLN A 110 -18.75 17.94 2.72
N THR A 111 -19.21 18.00 3.97
CA THR A 111 -18.88 16.98 4.98
C THR A 111 -19.39 15.59 4.57
N LYS A 112 -20.63 15.51 4.06
CA LYS A 112 -21.21 14.25 3.58
C LYS A 112 -20.40 13.67 2.42
N TYR A 113 -20.06 14.46 1.42
CA TYR A 113 -19.26 14.01 0.29
C TYR A 113 -17.87 13.51 0.71
N MET A 114 -17.15 14.27 1.54
CA MET A 114 -15.82 13.84 2.01
C MET A 114 -15.87 12.58 2.88
N SER A 115 -17.02 12.33 3.54
CA SER A 115 -17.23 11.13 4.36
C SER A 115 -17.35 9.84 3.55
N ILE A 116 -17.56 9.90 2.23
CA ILE A 116 -17.63 8.72 1.36
C ILE A 116 -16.34 7.89 1.44
N SER A 117 -15.18 8.54 1.61
CA SER A 117 -13.90 7.86 1.82
C SER A 117 -13.92 6.87 3.00
N ARG A 118 -14.83 7.05 3.98
CA ARG A 118 -15.03 6.12 5.10
C ARG A 118 -15.63 4.79 4.66
N ASN A 119 -16.48 4.77 3.63
CA ASN A 119 -17.07 3.53 3.12
C ASN A 119 -15.96 2.58 2.65
N PHE A 120 -14.97 3.11 1.92
CA PHE A 120 -13.78 2.34 1.56
C PHE A 120 -12.99 1.85 2.80
N ILE A 121 -12.75 2.74 3.76
CA ILE A 121 -11.92 2.44 4.95
C ILE A 121 -12.54 1.36 5.86
N TYR A 122 -13.86 1.25 5.90
CA TYR A 122 -14.55 0.34 6.82
C TYR A 122 -15.18 -0.87 6.13
N ASP A 123 -15.80 -0.70 4.97
CA ASP A 123 -16.55 -1.77 4.30
C ASP A 123 -15.83 -2.25 3.04
N GLY A 124 -15.43 -1.35 2.14
CA GLY A 124 -14.66 -1.73 0.94
C GLY A 124 -13.37 -2.47 1.26
N ILE A 125 -12.71 -2.14 2.38
CA ILE A 125 -11.50 -2.83 2.81
C ILE A 125 -11.75 -4.29 3.22
N LYS A 126 -12.94 -4.63 3.72
CA LYS A 126 -13.28 -6.01 4.09
C LYS A 126 -13.38 -6.87 2.83
N GLU A 127 -14.09 -6.37 1.82
CA GLU A 127 -14.26 -7.03 0.54
C GLU A 127 -12.90 -7.20 -0.18
N LEU A 128 -12.09 -6.13 -0.21
CA LEU A 128 -10.74 -6.19 -0.78
C LEU A 128 -9.85 -7.20 -0.03
N SER A 129 -9.92 -7.22 1.30
CA SER A 129 -9.14 -8.15 2.13
C SER A 129 -9.54 -9.60 1.88
N LEU A 130 -10.84 -9.89 1.74
CA LEU A 130 -11.33 -11.24 1.44
C LEU A 130 -10.86 -11.70 0.06
N LEU A 131 -11.05 -10.88 -0.97
CA LEU A 131 -10.61 -11.20 -2.33
C LEU A 131 -9.11 -11.51 -2.40
N ILE A 132 -8.28 -10.62 -1.84
CA ILE A 132 -6.81 -10.80 -1.86
C ILE A 132 -6.43 -12.05 -1.05
N LYS A 133 -7.07 -12.30 0.10
CA LYS A 133 -6.80 -13.48 0.92
C LYS A 133 -7.07 -14.78 0.15
N ASP A 134 -8.19 -14.86 -0.55
CA ASP A 134 -8.57 -16.04 -1.33
C ASP A 134 -7.54 -16.30 -2.44
N LYS A 135 -7.13 -15.25 -3.16
CA LYS A 135 -6.10 -15.35 -4.21
C LYS A 135 -4.73 -15.74 -3.67
N VAL A 136 -4.31 -15.16 -2.55
CA VAL A 136 -3.04 -15.51 -1.90
C VAL A 136 -3.05 -16.96 -1.41
N ALA A 137 -4.18 -17.43 -0.87
CA ALA A 137 -4.32 -18.82 -0.44
C ALA A 137 -4.17 -19.78 -1.63
N GLU A 138 -4.76 -19.47 -2.78
CA GLU A 138 -4.62 -20.24 -4.02
C GLU A 138 -3.17 -20.26 -4.52
N ILE A 139 -2.54 -19.09 -4.68
CA ILE A 139 -1.18 -18.94 -5.22
C ILE A 139 -0.14 -19.63 -4.35
N THR A 140 -0.32 -19.58 -3.02
CA THR A 140 0.66 -20.12 -2.07
C THR A 140 0.35 -21.54 -1.61
N ALA A 141 -0.69 -22.18 -2.15
CA ALA A 141 -1.13 -23.52 -1.75
C ALA A 141 -0.05 -24.60 -1.97
N SER A 142 0.69 -24.51 -3.08
CA SER A 142 1.75 -25.46 -3.43
C SER A 142 3.07 -25.20 -2.71
N ILE A 143 3.24 -24.04 -2.07
CA ILE A 143 4.49 -23.64 -1.43
C ILE A 143 4.54 -24.17 0.01
N SER A 144 5.42 -25.12 0.27
CA SER A 144 5.65 -25.69 1.58
C SER A 144 6.45 -24.73 2.47
N LEU A 145 6.33 -24.88 3.80
CA LEU A 145 7.10 -24.08 4.77
C LEU A 145 8.62 -24.33 4.69
N LYS A 146 9.03 -25.44 4.07
CA LYS A 146 10.44 -25.84 3.93
C LYS A 146 11.04 -25.45 2.58
N ASP A 147 10.22 -24.98 1.65
CA ASP A 147 10.70 -24.63 0.30
C ASP A 147 11.68 -23.46 0.41
N GLU A 148 12.82 -23.62 -0.23
CA GLU A 148 13.88 -22.62 -0.31
C GLU A 148 13.50 -21.63 -1.41
N LEU A 149 13.19 -20.39 -1.02
CA LEU A 149 12.74 -19.34 -1.93
C LEU A 149 13.78 -18.23 -1.99
N THR A 150 14.05 -17.76 -3.19
CA THR A 150 14.82 -16.56 -3.49
C THR A 150 13.95 -15.30 -3.44
N LEU A 151 14.59 -14.13 -3.48
CA LEU A 151 13.86 -12.86 -3.60
C LEU A 151 12.95 -12.83 -4.84
N ARG A 152 13.40 -13.43 -5.95
CA ARG A 152 12.63 -13.52 -7.19
C ARG A 152 11.37 -14.36 -7.01
N ASP A 153 11.45 -15.47 -6.28
CA ASP A 153 10.26 -16.29 -6.02
C ASP A 153 9.20 -15.52 -5.22
N ILE A 154 9.62 -14.64 -4.30
CA ILE A 154 8.71 -13.74 -3.57
C ILE A 154 8.09 -12.70 -4.51
N GLU A 155 8.89 -12.10 -5.41
CA GLU A 155 8.40 -11.18 -6.43
C GLU A 155 7.35 -11.86 -7.33
N GLU A 156 7.62 -13.11 -7.74
CA GLU A 156 6.71 -13.92 -8.55
C GLU A 156 5.38 -14.21 -7.83
N ILE A 157 5.37 -14.35 -6.49
CA ILE A 157 4.11 -14.45 -5.72
C ILE A 157 3.26 -13.19 -5.86
N TYR A 158 3.83 -12.00 -5.65
CA TYR A 158 3.07 -10.75 -5.79
C TYR A 158 2.70 -10.45 -7.23
N TRP A 159 3.55 -10.81 -8.19
CA TRP A 159 3.25 -10.70 -9.61
C TRP A 159 2.07 -11.61 -9.98
N ALA A 160 2.09 -12.89 -9.57
CA ALA A 160 1.00 -13.84 -9.77
C ALA A 160 -0.30 -13.34 -9.12
N LEU A 161 -0.22 -12.69 -7.96
CA LEU A 161 -1.37 -12.05 -7.32
C LEU A 161 -1.94 -10.94 -8.20
N THR A 162 -1.12 -10.00 -8.67
CA THR A 162 -1.59 -8.92 -9.55
C THR A 162 -2.18 -9.47 -10.85
N SER A 163 -1.55 -10.49 -11.44
CA SER A 163 -2.02 -11.12 -12.66
C SER A 163 -3.35 -11.85 -12.44
N SER A 164 -3.48 -12.62 -11.36
CA SER A 164 -4.72 -13.32 -11.03
C SER A 164 -5.88 -12.38 -10.69
N MET A 165 -5.60 -11.18 -10.20
CA MET A 165 -6.63 -10.17 -9.97
C MET A 165 -7.09 -9.57 -11.29
N SER A 166 -6.17 -9.23 -12.19
CA SER A 166 -6.52 -8.66 -13.50
C SER A 166 -7.17 -9.63 -14.48
N THR A 167 -7.02 -10.95 -14.30
CA THR A 167 -7.75 -11.93 -15.12
C THR A 167 -9.22 -12.08 -14.72
N ASP A 168 -9.58 -11.74 -13.48
CA ASP A 168 -10.95 -11.75 -12.98
C ASP A 168 -11.55 -10.34 -13.09
N SER A 169 -11.81 -9.89 -14.32
CA SER A 169 -12.26 -8.50 -14.57
C SER A 169 -13.50 -8.10 -13.77
N SER A 170 -14.37 -9.05 -13.40
CA SER A 170 -15.55 -8.80 -12.56
C SER A 170 -15.22 -8.47 -11.11
N ARG A 171 -14.07 -8.93 -10.60
CA ARG A 171 -13.63 -8.70 -9.22
C ARG A 171 -12.32 -7.94 -9.14
N ASP A 172 -11.77 -7.48 -10.27
CA ASP A 172 -10.55 -6.68 -10.28
C ASP A 172 -10.83 -5.36 -9.54
N PRO A 173 -10.20 -5.11 -8.38
CA PRO A 173 -10.48 -3.92 -7.60
C PRO A 173 -10.03 -2.63 -8.27
N LEU A 174 -9.15 -2.72 -9.27
CA LEU A 174 -8.69 -1.58 -10.04
C LEU A 174 -9.59 -1.29 -11.25
N LYS A 175 -10.33 -2.29 -11.75
CA LYS A 175 -11.39 -2.06 -12.76
C LYS A 175 -12.71 -1.64 -12.12
N ASN A 176 -12.95 -2.04 -10.88
CA ASN A 176 -14.19 -1.79 -10.15
C ASN A 176 -13.96 -0.83 -8.97
N LEU A 177 -13.09 0.19 -9.12
CA LEU A 177 -12.73 1.13 -8.05
C LEU A 177 -13.97 1.72 -7.35
N ALA A 178 -14.97 2.11 -8.13
CA ALA A 178 -16.21 2.70 -7.62
C ALA A 178 -16.99 1.76 -6.71
N GLU A 179 -17.04 0.46 -7.03
CA GLU A 179 -17.72 -0.56 -6.21
C GLU A 179 -17.10 -0.62 -4.80
N TYR A 180 -15.77 -0.66 -4.72
CA TYR A 180 -15.08 -0.67 -3.42
C TYR A 180 -15.18 0.67 -2.68
N MET A 181 -15.26 1.79 -3.39
CA MET A 181 -15.08 3.13 -2.80
C MET A 181 -16.38 3.87 -2.49
N LEU A 182 -17.42 3.68 -3.30
CA LEU A 182 -18.63 4.50 -3.27
C LEU A 182 -19.85 3.75 -2.72
N ASN A 183 -19.83 2.40 -2.74
CA ASN A 183 -20.94 1.58 -2.24
C ASN A 183 -21.39 2.09 -0.86
N GLN A 184 -22.65 2.53 -0.76
CA GLN A 184 -23.36 3.11 0.41
C GLN A 184 -23.60 4.64 0.42
N THR A 185 -23.91 5.30 -0.70
CA THR A 185 -24.70 6.54 -0.60
C THR A 185 -26.18 6.17 -0.48
N SER A 186 -26.70 5.97 0.75
CA SER A 186 -28.14 5.82 0.97
C SER A 186 -28.87 7.02 0.35
N GLU A 187 -29.75 6.74 -0.62
CA GLU A 187 -30.37 7.75 -1.48
C GLU A 187 -31.39 8.64 -0.77
N GLU A 188 -31.90 8.23 0.40
CA GLU A 188 -33.19 8.73 0.90
C GLU A 188 -33.19 10.22 1.30
N HIS A 189 -32.03 10.88 1.49
CA HIS A 189 -31.96 12.30 1.85
C HIS A 189 -30.74 13.07 1.28
N ASN A 190 -30.28 12.72 0.08
CA ASN A 190 -29.13 13.40 -0.54
C ASN A 190 -29.56 14.65 -1.31
N SER A 191 -28.80 15.74 -1.15
CA SER A 191 -29.01 16.96 -1.94
C SER A 191 -28.64 16.67 -3.40
N HIS A 192 -29.29 17.37 -4.35
CA HIS A 192 -28.94 17.26 -5.78
C HIS A 192 -27.45 17.58 -6.04
N ILE A 193 -26.86 18.47 -5.24
CA ILE A 193 -25.43 18.80 -5.32
C ILE A 193 -24.58 17.60 -4.88
N LEU A 194 -24.95 16.90 -3.81
CA LEU A 194 -24.24 15.71 -3.34
C LEU A 194 -24.25 14.61 -4.41
N LEU A 195 -25.42 14.32 -4.99
CA LEU A 195 -25.55 13.32 -6.07
C LEU A 195 -24.67 13.68 -7.26
N LYS A 196 -24.72 14.95 -7.70
CA LYS A 196 -23.86 15.44 -8.79
C LYS A 196 -22.37 15.20 -8.53
N LEU A 197 -21.88 15.51 -7.32
CA LEU A 197 -20.47 15.29 -6.97
C LEU A 197 -20.09 13.80 -6.94
N VAL A 198 -21.03 12.95 -6.52
CA VAL A 198 -20.85 11.49 -6.53
C VAL A 198 -20.81 10.95 -7.95
N ASP A 199 -21.73 11.38 -8.82
CA ASP A 199 -21.79 10.98 -10.23
C ASP A 199 -20.50 11.41 -10.98
N GLU A 200 -20.05 12.65 -10.77
CA GLU A 200 -18.79 13.12 -11.36
C GLU A 200 -17.57 12.34 -10.84
N THR A 201 -17.60 11.88 -9.60
CA THR A 201 -16.55 11.01 -9.04
C THR A 201 -16.61 9.61 -9.62
N LEU A 202 -17.81 9.07 -9.80
CA LEU A 202 -18.06 7.77 -10.42
C LEU A 202 -17.47 7.74 -11.83
N ASP A 203 -17.79 8.74 -12.67
CA ASP A 203 -17.27 8.88 -14.03
C ASP A 203 -15.73 8.87 -14.06
N LEU A 204 -15.09 9.56 -13.12
CA LEU A 204 -13.63 9.60 -13.02
C LEU A 204 -13.03 8.27 -12.58
N LEU A 205 -13.64 7.58 -11.61
CA LEU A 205 -13.17 6.27 -11.13
C LEU A 205 -13.36 5.16 -12.18
N GLU A 206 -14.33 5.29 -13.07
CA GLU A 206 -14.55 4.39 -14.21
C GLU A 206 -13.61 4.66 -15.39
N SER A 207 -12.90 5.80 -15.39
CA SER A 207 -11.98 6.14 -16.47
C SER A 207 -10.73 5.27 -16.50
N GLU A 208 -10.34 4.82 -17.71
CA GLU A 208 -9.17 3.96 -17.89
C GLU A 208 -7.86 4.64 -17.44
N GLU A 209 -7.77 5.97 -17.60
CA GLU A 209 -6.62 6.76 -17.14
C GLU A 209 -6.42 6.63 -15.63
N VAL A 210 -7.49 6.80 -14.84
CA VAL A 210 -7.44 6.68 -13.37
C VAL A 210 -7.11 5.25 -12.97
N GLN A 211 -7.75 4.25 -13.58
CA GLN A 211 -7.50 2.85 -13.28
C GLN A 211 -6.04 2.46 -13.55
N ASN A 212 -5.49 2.86 -14.70
CA ASN A 212 -4.10 2.59 -15.09
C ASN A 212 -3.11 3.33 -14.17
N LEU A 213 -3.43 4.57 -13.79
CA LEU A 213 -2.63 5.34 -12.84
C LEU A 213 -2.61 4.66 -11.46
N THR A 214 -3.76 4.22 -10.94
CA THR A 214 -3.83 3.48 -9.68
C THR A 214 -3.05 2.16 -9.79
N GLN A 215 -3.16 1.44 -10.91
CA GLN A 215 -2.38 0.22 -11.14
C GLN A 215 -0.86 0.46 -11.15
N SER A 216 -0.40 1.55 -11.77
CA SER A 216 1.01 1.95 -11.75
C SER A 216 1.50 2.19 -10.31
N ASN A 217 0.69 2.88 -9.50
CA ASN A 217 1.00 3.11 -8.08
C ASN A 217 1.03 1.82 -7.26
N VAL A 218 0.14 0.85 -7.54
CA VAL A 218 0.16 -0.49 -6.93
C VAL A 218 1.45 -1.24 -7.28
N ARG A 219 1.84 -1.25 -8.56
CA ARG A 219 3.10 -1.88 -9.01
C ARG A 219 4.30 -1.26 -8.31
N LYS A 220 4.34 0.07 -8.22
CA LYS A 220 5.42 0.77 -7.52
C LYS A 220 5.43 0.47 -6.02
N GLY A 221 4.26 0.31 -5.40
CA GLY A 221 4.15 -0.12 -4.01
C GLY A 221 4.72 -1.52 -3.77
N PHE A 222 4.47 -2.47 -4.67
CA PHE A 222 5.11 -3.79 -4.59
C PHE A 222 6.62 -3.73 -4.81
N SER A 223 7.12 -2.90 -5.74
CA SER A 223 8.57 -2.69 -5.88
C SER A 223 9.20 -2.17 -4.57
N LEU A 224 8.57 -1.18 -3.92
CA LEU A 224 9.05 -0.65 -2.63
C LEU A 224 9.03 -1.73 -1.52
N LEU A 225 8.01 -2.60 -1.52
CA LEU A 225 7.94 -3.73 -0.59
C LEU A 225 9.10 -4.71 -0.82
N MET A 226 9.36 -5.04 -2.08
CA MET A 226 10.46 -5.92 -2.47
C MET A 226 11.82 -5.34 -2.13
N ASP A 227 12.02 -4.03 -2.32
CA ASP A 227 13.25 -3.33 -1.91
C ASP A 227 13.52 -3.50 -0.40
N ARG A 228 12.47 -3.49 0.43
CA ARG A 228 12.58 -3.70 1.88
C ARG A 228 12.85 -5.16 2.25
N ILE A 229 12.21 -6.11 1.56
CA ILE A 229 12.43 -7.55 1.77
C ILE A 229 13.86 -7.94 1.34
N ALA A 230 14.39 -7.33 0.28
CA ALA A 230 15.74 -7.60 -0.24
C ALA A 230 16.84 -7.39 0.81
N LEU A 231 16.66 -6.46 1.74
CA LEU A 231 17.61 -6.19 2.84
C LEU A 231 17.86 -7.41 3.74
N PHE A 232 16.95 -8.39 3.75
CA PHE A 232 17.08 -9.62 4.53
C PHE A 232 17.72 -10.77 3.73
N PHE A 233 17.90 -10.59 2.42
CA PHE A 233 18.59 -11.52 1.52
C PHE A 233 20.07 -11.15 1.31
N ASP A 234 20.46 -9.93 1.66
CA ASP A 234 21.86 -9.56 1.78
C ASP A 234 22.46 -10.26 3.00
N GLY A 235 23.42 -11.17 2.78
CA GLY A 235 24.11 -11.92 3.81
C GLY A 235 25.03 -11.07 4.70
N LEU A 236 24.56 -9.94 5.22
CA LEU A 236 25.26 -9.24 6.29
C LEU A 236 25.37 -10.18 7.49
N PRO A 237 26.59 -10.44 7.99
CA PRO A 237 26.73 -11.22 9.21
C PRO A 237 26.08 -10.41 10.32
N THR A 238 24.98 -10.93 10.87
CA THR A 238 24.49 -10.54 12.17
C THR A 238 25.66 -10.72 13.13
N ILE A 239 26.26 -9.62 13.58
CA ILE A 239 27.17 -9.62 14.73
C ILE A 239 26.28 -9.90 15.94
N GLU A 240 25.88 -11.16 16.09
CA GLU A 240 25.40 -11.67 17.36
C GLU A 240 26.63 -12.07 18.17
N ASN A 241 26.87 -11.28 19.21
CA ASN A 241 27.81 -11.58 20.27
C ASN A 241 27.63 -13.03 20.73
N SER A 242 28.59 -13.92 20.47
CA SER A 242 29.19 -14.88 21.42
C SER A 242 30.02 -15.98 20.76
N LYS A 243 31.29 -16.04 21.16
CA LYS A 243 32.17 -17.23 21.22
C LYS A 243 32.58 -17.89 19.89
N VAL A 244 33.68 -17.40 19.34
CA VAL A 244 34.56 -18.19 18.46
C VAL A 244 35.38 -19.13 19.34
N THR A 245 35.05 -20.42 19.34
CA THR A 245 35.94 -21.48 19.81
C THR A 245 37.04 -21.69 18.76
N GLN A 246 38.19 -21.05 18.95
CA GLN A 246 39.38 -21.35 18.16
C GLN A 246 39.96 -22.70 18.63
N ASN A 247 39.75 -23.75 17.84
CA ASN A 247 40.62 -24.93 17.84
C ASN A 247 41.33 -24.99 16.49
N GLY A 248 42.60 -24.60 16.48
CA GLY A 248 43.44 -24.61 15.28
C GLY A 248 44.88 -24.29 15.64
N ILE A 249 45.65 -25.35 15.82
CA ILE A 249 47.07 -25.44 16.20
C ILE A 249 47.94 -24.39 15.47
N SER A 250 48.63 -23.57 16.24
CA SER A 250 49.66 -22.64 15.75
C SER A 250 50.98 -23.36 15.51
N VAL A 251 51.57 -23.20 14.32
CA VAL A 251 52.99 -23.44 14.06
C VAL A 251 53.58 -22.16 13.46
N PRO A 252 54.71 -21.63 13.97
CA PRO A 252 55.29 -20.40 13.46
C PRO A 252 56.29 -20.69 12.33
N GLY A 253 56.06 -20.08 11.17
CA GLY A 253 56.98 -20.07 10.03
C GLY A 253 57.05 -18.67 9.43
N THR A 254 58.25 -18.08 9.44
CA THR A 254 58.59 -16.73 9.01
C THR A 254 58.60 -16.57 7.49
N SER A 255 57.96 -15.52 6.94
CA SER A 255 58.56 -14.56 5.98
C SER A 255 57.51 -13.71 5.27
N ASN A 256 57.81 -12.42 5.14
CA ASN A 256 57.12 -11.37 4.38
C ASN A 256 56.69 -11.79 2.96
N GLN A 257 55.48 -11.41 2.57
CA GLN A 257 55.24 -10.68 1.31
C GLN A 257 53.83 -10.08 1.27
N ASN A 258 53.80 -8.83 0.81
CA ASN A 258 52.66 -7.98 0.49
C ASN A 258 51.43 -8.75 -0.02
N ASN A 259 50.29 -8.54 0.62
CA ASN A 259 49.02 -8.46 -0.07
C ASN A 259 48.14 -7.46 0.67
N ILE A 260 47.92 -6.32 0.03
CA ILE A 260 46.74 -5.49 0.24
C ILE A 260 45.57 -6.47 0.22
N LYS A 261 44.93 -6.68 1.37
CA LYS A 261 43.61 -7.31 1.38
C LYS A 261 42.71 -6.30 0.69
N ASP A 262 42.53 -6.47 -0.60
CA ASP A 262 41.29 -6.08 -1.26
C ASP A 262 40.18 -6.66 -0.38
N GLU A 263 39.52 -5.79 0.37
CA GLU A 263 38.13 -5.98 0.75
C GLU A 263 37.36 -5.99 -0.57
N SER A 264 37.47 -7.08 -1.33
CA SER A 264 36.50 -7.40 -2.34
C SER A 264 35.21 -7.60 -1.56
N CYS A 265 34.37 -6.56 -1.54
CA CYS A 265 32.95 -6.70 -1.32
C CYS A 265 32.53 -7.97 -2.04
N LEU A 266 32.29 -9.04 -1.28
CA LEU A 266 31.76 -10.27 -1.82
C LEU A 266 30.34 -9.90 -2.24
N PHE A 267 30.21 -9.38 -3.47
CA PHE A 267 28.95 -8.93 -4.04
C PHE A 267 28.14 -10.20 -4.24
N THR A 268 27.40 -10.56 -3.20
CA THR A 268 26.59 -11.76 -3.17
C THR A 268 25.42 -11.46 -4.09
N ASN A 269 25.29 -12.23 -5.17
CA ASN A 269 24.15 -12.05 -6.06
C ASN A 269 22.88 -12.40 -5.27
N ILE A 270 22.07 -11.39 -4.95
CA ILE A 270 20.86 -11.49 -4.13
C ILE A 270 19.89 -12.55 -4.70
N ASN A 271 19.86 -12.71 -6.02
CA ASN A 271 19.03 -13.69 -6.71
C ASN A 271 19.51 -15.15 -6.54
N LYS A 272 20.68 -15.37 -5.91
CA LYS A 272 21.20 -16.71 -5.59
C LYS A 272 21.05 -17.07 -4.12
N VAL A 273 20.65 -16.13 -3.27
CA VAL A 273 20.40 -16.38 -1.86
C VAL A 273 18.97 -16.88 -1.72
N SER A 274 18.80 -18.08 -1.18
CA SER A 274 17.49 -18.63 -0.81
C SER A 274 17.37 -18.74 0.70
N MET A 275 16.13 -18.74 1.18
CA MET A 275 15.83 -19.13 2.55
C MET A 275 14.49 -19.87 2.61
N PRO A 276 14.27 -20.73 3.64
CA PRO A 276 12.99 -21.42 3.81
C PRO A 276 11.83 -20.44 3.93
N MET A 277 10.68 -20.75 3.33
CA MET A 277 9.44 -19.98 3.46
C MET A 277 9.10 -19.66 4.92
N ALA A 278 9.31 -20.59 5.86
CA ALA A 278 9.12 -20.35 7.29
C ALA A 278 9.94 -19.16 7.86
N LYS A 279 11.11 -18.84 7.28
CA LYS A 279 11.92 -17.67 7.65
C LYS A 279 11.47 -16.38 6.94
N ILE A 280 10.86 -16.50 5.77
CA ILE A 280 10.34 -15.37 4.98
C ILE A 280 9.06 -14.81 5.60
N ILE A 281 8.21 -15.68 6.15
CA ILE A 281 6.92 -15.27 6.74
C ILE A 281 7.09 -14.16 7.79
N PRO A 282 8.00 -14.25 8.79
CA PRO A 282 8.25 -13.16 9.73
C PRO A 282 8.81 -11.90 9.07
N ILE A 283 9.59 -12.01 7.99
CA ILE A 283 10.15 -10.86 7.26
C ILE A 283 9.03 -10.08 6.59
N ILE A 284 8.13 -10.76 5.86
CA ILE A 284 6.96 -10.15 5.22
C ILE A 284 6.02 -9.57 6.29
N ASN A 285 5.74 -10.33 7.34
CA ASN A 285 4.88 -9.87 8.44
C ASN A 285 5.44 -8.62 9.12
N GLY A 286 6.76 -8.58 9.29
CA GLY A 286 7.48 -7.46 9.89
C GLY A 286 7.47 -6.17 9.05
N GLN A 287 7.08 -6.21 7.77
CA GLN A 287 6.90 -5.01 6.96
C GLN A 287 5.67 -4.19 7.38
N ILE A 288 4.70 -4.85 8.02
CA ILE A 288 3.44 -4.27 8.49
C ILE A 288 3.30 -4.55 10.00
N PRO A 289 4.10 -3.89 10.85
CA PRO A 289 4.02 -4.12 12.29
C PRO A 289 2.71 -3.54 12.85
N ASP A 290 2.19 -4.16 13.91
CA ASP A 290 0.97 -3.69 14.59
C ASP A 290 1.15 -2.30 15.22
N LYS A 291 2.35 -1.99 15.68
CA LYS A 291 2.73 -0.66 16.18
C LYS A 291 3.60 0.04 15.14
N GLN A 292 3.25 1.27 14.81
CA GLN A 292 3.99 2.05 13.83
C GLN A 292 5.41 2.34 14.32
N THR A 293 6.40 2.12 13.46
CA THR A 293 7.80 2.45 13.66
C THR A 293 8.29 3.42 12.58
N SER A 294 9.39 4.13 12.85
CA SER A 294 9.88 5.22 11.99
C SER A 294 10.53 4.75 10.68
N LYS A 295 10.80 3.46 10.51
CA LYS A 295 11.48 2.90 9.32
C LYS A 295 10.65 1.87 8.54
N ASP A 296 9.34 1.84 8.76
CA ASP A 296 8.48 0.84 8.14
C ASP A 296 8.18 1.15 6.67
N PHE A 297 8.10 0.09 5.86
CA PHE A 297 7.65 0.10 4.46
C PHE A 297 6.41 0.99 4.22
N GLN A 298 5.46 0.97 5.16
CA GLN A 298 4.22 1.75 5.08
C GLN A 298 4.45 3.26 4.98
N ASN A 299 5.47 3.78 5.67
CA ASN A 299 5.80 5.20 5.63
C ASN A 299 6.41 5.59 4.28
N ASP A 300 7.24 4.72 3.69
CA ASP A 300 7.81 4.96 2.36
C ASP A 300 6.71 5.00 1.29
N LEU A 301 5.78 4.03 1.35
CA LEU A 301 4.64 3.97 0.46
C LEU A 301 3.74 5.21 0.62
N LEU A 302 3.43 5.60 1.85
CA LEU A 302 2.66 6.81 2.13
C LEU A 302 3.36 8.05 1.56
N GLN A 303 4.66 8.22 1.83
CA GLN A 303 5.43 9.36 1.36
C GLN A 303 5.48 9.40 -0.17
N TYR A 304 5.70 8.25 -0.81
CA TYR A 304 5.63 8.11 -2.26
C TYR A 304 4.27 8.58 -2.80
N LEU A 305 3.15 8.07 -2.29
CA LEU A 305 1.81 8.41 -2.78
C LEU A 305 1.46 9.89 -2.58
N VAL A 306 1.85 10.48 -1.44
CA VAL A 306 1.63 11.91 -1.16
C VAL A 306 2.45 12.79 -2.10
N THR A 307 3.66 12.38 -2.45
CA THR A 307 4.58 13.18 -3.28
C THR A 307 4.53 12.86 -4.77
N ASN A 308 3.87 11.78 -5.17
CA ASN A 308 3.76 11.30 -6.55
C ASN A 308 3.27 12.42 -7.49
N SER A 309 4.06 12.70 -8.53
CA SER A 309 3.77 13.75 -9.49
C SER A 309 2.56 13.46 -10.37
N GLU A 310 2.36 12.20 -10.77
CA GLU A 310 1.24 11.78 -11.61
C GLU A 310 -0.10 11.92 -10.86
N LEU A 311 -0.16 11.53 -9.59
CA LEU A 311 -1.34 11.72 -8.73
C LEU A 311 -1.65 13.21 -8.49
N LYS A 312 -0.62 14.05 -8.39
CA LYS A 312 -0.80 15.51 -8.30
C LYS A 312 -1.27 16.11 -9.63
N THR A 313 -0.78 15.59 -10.76
CA THR A 313 -1.24 15.98 -12.09
C THR A 313 -2.69 15.57 -12.31
N LEU A 314 -3.11 14.37 -11.88
CA LEU A 314 -4.52 13.97 -11.85
C LEU A 314 -5.34 15.01 -11.07
N GLY A 315 -4.91 15.36 -9.85
CA GLY A 315 -5.57 16.37 -9.04
C GLY A 315 -5.68 17.73 -9.74
N ALA A 316 -4.63 18.18 -10.41
CA ALA A 316 -4.63 19.42 -11.18
C ALA A 316 -5.60 19.39 -12.35
N ASN A 317 -5.62 18.29 -13.13
CA ASN A 317 -6.50 18.10 -14.27
C ASN A 317 -7.97 18.08 -13.85
N VAL A 318 -8.28 17.33 -12.78
CA VAL A 318 -9.62 17.26 -12.19
C VAL A 318 -10.04 18.64 -11.70
N TYR A 319 -9.23 19.30 -10.88
CA TYR A 319 -9.54 20.64 -10.37
C TYR A 319 -9.79 21.62 -11.50
N GLU A 320 -8.95 21.59 -12.54
CA GLU A 320 -9.12 22.43 -13.71
C GLU A 320 -10.45 22.16 -14.42
N ALA A 321 -10.81 20.90 -14.67
CA ALA A 321 -12.06 20.52 -15.33
C ALA A 321 -13.31 21.03 -14.59
N PHE A 322 -13.34 20.96 -13.26
CA PHE A 322 -14.51 21.36 -12.45
C PHE A 322 -14.49 22.84 -12.01
N SER A 323 -13.41 23.58 -12.28
CA SER A 323 -13.27 25.00 -11.90
C SER A 323 -13.52 25.99 -13.05
N PHE A 324 -13.89 25.50 -14.23
CA PHE A 324 -14.36 26.31 -15.37
C PHE A 324 -15.88 26.44 -15.42
#